data_AF-A0ABD0P0S4-F1
#
_entry.id   AF-A0ABD0P0S4-F1
#
_cell.length_a   1.000
_cell.length_b   1.000
_cell.length_c   1.000
_cell.angle_alpha   90.00
_cell.angle_beta   90.00
_cell.angle_gamma   90.00
#
_symmetry.space_group_name_H-M   'P 1'
#
loop_
_entity.id
_entity.type
_entity.pdbx_description
1 polymer ?
#
loop_
_entity_poly.entity_id
_entity_poly.type
_entity_poly.pdbx_seq_one_letter_code
_entity_poly.pdbx_strand_id
1 'polypeptide(L)'
;VANLLRLFQIPQISYASTSAKLSDKSRYDYFARTVPPDFYQAKAMAEILRAFNWTYVSTVASEGDYGETGIEAFEQQARLRNICIATSEKVGRSSAKRSSYEAVVRQLLQKPTARVAVLFLRSDDARELIAAAARLNASFLWVASDGWGAQESIVKGNEFTADGAITLELAAHPIPEFNRYFQTLTPLNNHRNPWFKDFWEQKFQCSLGSASAAGAGTPKPPCDPELAIDKSNFEPESKIMFVVNAVYAMAHALHRMQRSLCANTTRLCEAMRSLDGRKLYRDFLLHVNFR
;
A
#
# COMPACT_ATOMS: atom_id res chain seq x y z
N VAL A 1 13.97 0.25 7.02
CA VAL A 1 14.68 1.14 6.08
C VAL A 1 15.01 2.49 6.72
N ALA A 2 14.04 3.32 7.11
CA ALA A 2 14.29 4.66 7.65
C ALA A 2 15.29 4.69 8.84
N ASN A 3 15.17 3.75 9.79
CA ASN A 3 16.11 3.61 10.92
C ASN A 3 17.57 3.38 10.49
N LEU A 4 17.79 2.76 9.33
CA LEU A 4 19.13 2.51 8.78
C LEU A 4 19.63 3.74 8.01
N LEU A 5 18.81 4.28 7.11
CA LEU A 5 19.20 5.38 6.22
C LEU A 5 19.56 6.66 6.98
N ARG A 6 18.89 6.93 8.10
CA ARG A 6 19.20 8.08 8.96
C ARG A 6 20.64 8.07 9.50
N LEU A 7 21.22 6.89 9.74
CA LEU A 7 22.59 6.76 10.26
C LEU A 7 23.62 7.29 9.26
N PHE A 8 23.28 7.22 7.97
CA PHE A 8 24.10 7.71 6.85
C PHE A 8 23.56 9.02 6.27
N GLN A 9 22.60 9.66 6.95
CA GLN A 9 21.97 10.91 6.53
C GLN A 9 21.34 10.85 5.14
N ILE A 10 20.86 9.68 4.71
CA ILE A 10 20.28 9.49 3.38
C ILE A 10 18.78 9.85 3.44
N PRO A 11 18.32 10.90 2.73
CA PRO A 11 16.91 11.25 2.68
C PRO A 11 16.07 10.15 2.01
N GLN A 12 14.89 9.89 2.55
CA GLN A 12 13.96 8.89 2.02
C GLN A 12 12.56 9.50 1.84
N ILE A 13 11.91 9.22 0.70
CA ILE A 13 10.50 9.54 0.47
C ILE A 13 9.72 8.24 0.27
N SER A 14 8.71 7.99 1.10
CA SER A 14 7.75 6.91 0.85
C SER A 14 6.56 7.38 0.03
N TYR A 15 6.10 6.56 -0.90
CA TYR A 15 4.91 6.80 -1.71
C TYR A 15 3.64 6.12 -1.17
N ALA A 16 3.74 5.31 -0.11
CA ALA A 16 2.60 4.51 0.38
C ALA A 16 2.60 4.23 1.89
N SER A 17 3.66 4.56 2.65
CA SER A 17 3.70 4.25 4.08
C SER A 17 2.94 5.29 4.91
N THR A 18 1.76 4.91 5.39
CA THR A 18 0.82 5.81 6.09
C THR A 18 0.88 5.74 7.62
N SER A 19 1.58 4.76 8.21
CA SER A 19 1.73 4.64 9.68
C SER A 19 2.04 5.97 10.36
N ALA A 20 1.34 6.27 11.45
CA ALA A 20 1.48 7.52 12.19
C ALA A 20 2.88 7.69 12.81
N LYS A 21 3.53 6.57 13.19
CA LYS A 21 4.89 6.55 13.79
C LYS A 21 5.91 7.28 12.92
N LEU A 22 5.81 7.18 11.59
CA LEU A 22 6.73 7.81 10.64
C LEU A 22 6.70 9.36 10.65
N SER A 23 5.75 9.95 11.39
CA SER A 23 5.67 11.39 11.61
C SER A 23 6.61 11.86 12.74
N ASP A 24 7.11 10.97 13.60
CA ASP A 24 8.03 11.31 14.68
C ASP A 24 9.44 11.62 14.13
N LYS A 25 9.75 12.92 14.03
CA LYS A 25 11.06 13.40 13.54
C LYS A 25 12.21 13.23 14.54
N SER A 26 11.94 12.85 15.79
CA SER A 26 13.01 12.46 16.72
C SER A 26 13.59 11.07 16.37
N ARG A 27 12.78 10.23 15.73
CA ARG A 27 13.17 8.88 15.28
C ARG A 27 13.43 8.78 13.78
N TYR A 28 12.64 9.49 12.98
CA TYR A 28 12.66 9.43 11.51
C TYR A 28 12.98 10.81 10.90
N ASP A 29 14.11 11.37 11.30
CA ASP A 29 14.65 12.69 10.95
C ASP A 29 15.02 12.88 9.47
N TYR A 30 15.09 11.80 8.68
CA TYR A 30 15.37 11.83 7.23
C TYR A 30 14.23 11.25 6.37
N PHE A 31 13.07 10.98 6.98
CA PHE A 31 11.93 10.39 6.30
C PHE A 31 10.91 11.46 5.89
N ALA A 32 10.47 11.42 4.64
CA ALA A 32 9.33 12.15 4.13
C ALA A 32 8.39 11.19 3.40
N ARG A 33 7.19 11.66 3.05
CA ARG A 33 6.23 10.89 2.26
C ARG A 33 5.29 11.79 1.49
N THR A 34 4.78 11.28 0.37
CA THR A 34 3.77 11.96 -0.46
C THR A 34 2.34 11.58 -0.09
N VAL A 35 2.16 10.80 0.98
CA VAL A 35 0.87 10.33 1.50
C VAL A 35 0.64 10.78 2.95
N PRO A 36 -0.62 10.95 3.40
CA PRO A 36 -0.92 11.39 4.76
C PRO A 36 -0.70 10.29 5.82
N PRO A 37 -0.62 10.65 7.12
CA PRO A 37 -0.71 9.69 8.22
C PRO A 37 -2.10 9.04 8.37
N ASP A 38 -2.13 7.79 8.82
CA ASP A 38 -3.34 7.00 9.13
C ASP A 38 -4.25 7.63 10.18
N PHE A 39 -3.76 8.59 10.98
CA PHE A 39 -4.59 9.36 11.91
C PHE A 39 -5.85 9.93 11.24
N TYR A 40 -5.71 10.43 10.00
CA TYR A 40 -6.84 10.98 9.25
C TYR A 40 -7.75 9.89 8.68
N GLN A 41 -7.18 8.77 8.23
CA GLN A 41 -7.95 7.64 7.70
C GLN A 41 -8.76 6.96 8.81
N ALA A 42 -8.16 6.72 9.98
CA ALA A 42 -8.83 6.20 11.16
C ALA A 42 -10.01 7.09 11.59
N LYS A 43 -9.84 8.42 11.52
CA LYS A 43 -10.93 9.37 11.74
C LYS A 43 -12.04 9.20 10.71
N ALA A 44 -11.71 9.13 9.42
CA ALA A 44 -12.69 8.93 8.35
C ALA A 44 -13.48 7.61 8.53
N MET A 45 -12.80 6.51 8.86
CA MET A 45 -13.45 5.23 9.17
C MET A 45 -14.44 5.35 10.33
N ALA A 46 -14.03 5.98 11.43
CA ALA A 46 -14.92 6.19 12.59
C ALA A 46 -16.12 7.10 12.27
N GLU A 47 -15.96 8.11 11.40
CA GLU A 47 -17.08 8.94 10.95
C GLU A 47 -18.06 8.16 10.06
N ILE A 48 -17.58 7.24 9.21
CA ILE A 48 -18.45 6.35 8.42
C ILE A 48 -19.32 5.50 9.35
N LEU A 49 -18.71 4.85 10.34
CA LEU A 49 -19.47 4.06 11.32
C LEU A 49 -20.50 4.91 12.06
N ARG A 50 -20.11 6.13 12.44
CA ARG A 50 -21.00 7.07 13.12
C ARG A 50 -22.18 7.48 12.24
N ALA A 51 -21.95 7.74 10.95
CA ALA A 51 -22.98 8.13 10.00
C ALA A 51 -24.06 7.05 9.82
N PHE A 52 -23.66 5.77 9.83
CA PHE A 52 -24.59 4.64 9.75
C PHE A 52 -25.10 4.15 11.12
N ASN A 53 -24.76 4.84 12.21
CA ASN A 53 -25.07 4.44 13.59
C ASN A 53 -24.59 3.02 13.96
N TRP A 54 -23.46 2.57 13.39
CA TRP A 54 -22.83 1.32 13.79
C TRP A 54 -22.02 1.51 15.07
N THR A 55 -22.68 1.37 16.22
CA THR A 55 -22.09 1.62 17.55
C THR A 55 -21.50 0.37 18.21
N TYR A 56 -21.59 -0.80 17.57
CA TYR A 56 -21.04 -2.06 18.08
C TYR A 56 -20.39 -2.84 16.94
N VAL A 57 -19.05 -2.83 16.89
CA VAL A 57 -18.26 -3.37 15.78
C VAL A 57 -17.13 -4.26 16.28
N SER A 58 -16.59 -5.12 15.43
CA SER A 58 -15.35 -5.86 15.72
C SER A 58 -14.19 -5.25 14.94
N THR A 59 -12.95 -5.41 15.43
CA THR A 59 -11.75 -4.90 14.76
C THR A 59 -10.77 -6.04 14.47
N VAL A 60 -10.07 -5.96 13.33
CA VAL A 60 -8.94 -6.84 13.01
C VAL A 60 -7.78 -6.00 12.48
N ALA A 61 -6.58 -6.21 13.03
CA ALA A 61 -5.39 -5.46 12.65
C ALA A 61 -4.21 -6.37 12.28
N SER A 62 -3.37 -5.92 11.35
CA SER A 62 -2.11 -6.60 11.06
C SER A 62 -1.08 -6.29 12.14
N GLU A 63 -0.30 -7.28 12.56
CA GLU A 63 0.88 -7.08 13.40
C GLU A 63 1.88 -6.16 12.68
N GLY A 64 2.48 -5.26 13.46
CA GLY A 64 3.44 -4.27 13.00
C GLY A 64 2.86 -2.86 12.90
N ASP A 65 3.75 -1.93 12.53
CA ASP A 65 3.51 -0.49 12.69
C ASP A 65 2.32 0.06 11.88
N TYR A 66 1.91 -0.60 10.80
CA TYR A 66 0.73 -0.18 10.03
C TYR A 66 -0.56 -0.53 10.77
N GLY A 67 -0.85 -1.83 10.94
CA GLY A 67 -2.13 -2.28 11.48
C GLY A 67 -2.33 -1.87 12.94
N GLU A 68 -1.30 -2.01 13.78
CA GLU A 68 -1.41 -1.68 15.20
C GLU A 68 -1.62 -0.18 15.44
N THR A 69 -0.82 0.68 14.80
CA THR A 69 -0.98 2.13 15.03
C THR A 69 -2.23 2.70 14.36
N GLY A 70 -2.62 2.12 13.23
CA GLY A 70 -3.85 2.47 12.53
C GLY A 70 -5.09 2.10 13.34
N ILE A 71 -5.13 0.87 13.88
CA ILE A 71 -6.27 0.46 14.71
C ILE A 71 -6.28 1.22 16.04
N GLU A 72 -5.15 1.47 16.69
CA GLU A 72 -5.08 2.31 17.89
C GLU A 72 -5.65 3.71 17.65
N ALA A 73 -5.34 4.33 16.51
CA ALA A 73 -5.93 5.61 16.13
C ALA A 73 -7.44 5.49 15.92
N PHE A 74 -7.91 4.40 15.29
CA PHE A 74 -9.34 4.15 15.11
C PHE A 74 -10.06 3.96 16.45
N GLU A 75 -9.51 3.19 17.39
CA GLU A 75 -10.09 2.97 18.72
C GLU A 75 -10.31 4.29 19.47
N GLN A 76 -9.34 5.21 19.39
CA GLN A 76 -9.47 6.54 19.99
C GLN A 76 -10.61 7.33 19.33
N GLN A 77 -10.69 7.31 17.99
CA GLN A 77 -11.76 8.00 17.25
C GLN A 77 -13.13 7.36 17.47
N ALA A 78 -13.21 6.05 17.67
CA ALA A 78 -14.41 5.30 17.98
C ALA A 78 -14.94 5.67 19.38
N ARG A 79 -14.07 5.74 20.40
CA ARG A 79 -14.45 6.17 21.76
C ARG A 79 -15.04 7.57 21.78
N LEU A 80 -14.45 8.51 21.05
CA LEU A 80 -14.98 9.88 20.91
C LEU A 80 -16.37 9.95 20.27
N ARG A 81 -16.79 8.89 19.57
CA ARG A 81 -18.06 8.79 18.84
C ARG A 81 -19.04 7.79 19.45
N ASN A 82 -18.76 7.30 20.66
CA ASN A 82 -19.56 6.31 21.37
C ASN A 82 -19.74 5.00 20.58
N ILE A 83 -18.67 4.52 19.93
CA ILE A 83 -18.62 3.24 19.23
C ILE A 83 -17.84 2.25 20.11
N CYS A 84 -18.48 1.14 20.44
CA CYS A 84 -17.91 0.05 21.22
C CYS A 84 -17.30 -1.02 20.32
N ILE A 85 -16.19 -1.60 20.79
CA ILE A 85 -15.49 -2.69 20.12
C ILE A 85 -15.82 -4.01 20.82
N ALA A 86 -16.45 -4.93 20.09
CA ALA A 86 -16.96 -6.20 20.58
C ALA A 86 -15.84 -7.23 20.82
N THR A 87 -14.89 -7.27 19.89
CA THR A 87 -13.62 -7.99 20.00
C THR A 87 -12.59 -7.29 19.13
N SER A 88 -11.32 -7.39 19.51
CA SER A 88 -10.20 -6.83 18.78
C SER A 88 -9.17 -7.90 18.51
N GLU A 89 -9.11 -8.35 17.26
CA GLU A 89 -8.25 -9.44 16.81
C GLU A 89 -7.01 -8.91 16.09
N LYS A 90 -5.95 -9.72 16.07
CA LYS A 90 -4.73 -9.41 15.32
C LYS A 90 -4.28 -10.61 14.48
N VAL A 91 -3.75 -10.33 13.30
CA VAL A 91 -3.14 -11.31 12.38
C VAL A 91 -1.74 -10.85 12.02
N GLY A 92 -0.80 -11.76 11.84
CA GLY A 92 0.58 -11.35 11.56
C GLY A 92 1.50 -12.47 11.13
N ARG A 93 2.81 -12.19 11.14
CA ARG A 93 3.80 -13.06 10.49
C ARG A 93 3.99 -14.40 11.21
N SER A 94 3.80 -14.45 12.53
CA SER A 94 3.73 -15.71 13.29
C SER A 94 2.46 -16.53 13.00
N SER A 95 1.45 -15.88 12.43
CA SER A 95 0.11 -16.39 12.14
C SER A 95 -0.13 -16.63 10.64
N ALA A 96 0.93 -16.68 9.83
CA ALA A 96 0.88 -17.02 8.39
C ALA A 96 0.30 -18.43 8.08
N LYS A 97 -0.09 -19.19 9.10
CA LYS A 97 -0.85 -20.43 8.94
C LYS A 97 -2.31 -20.08 8.67
N ARG A 98 -2.87 -20.68 7.62
CA ARG A 98 -4.30 -20.62 7.25
C ARG A 98 -5.27 -20.77 8.43
N SER A 99 -4.92 -21.62 9.41
CA SER A 99 -5.72 -21.85 10.62
C SER A 99 -5.84 -20.62 11.53
N SER A 100 -4.88 -19.69 11.50
CA SER A 100 -4.93 -18.48 12.33
C SER A 100 -6.02 -17.52 11.86
N TYR A 101 -6.15 -17.32 10.55
CA TYR A 101 -7.19 -16.48 9.98
C TYR A 101 -8.58 -17.06 10.25
N GLU A 102 -8.73 -18.38 10.15
CA GLU A 102 -9.99 -19.05 10.52
C GLU A 102 -10.30 -18.92 12.01
N ALA A 103 -9.29 -18.94 12.89
CA ALA A 103 -9.49 -18.69 14.32
C ALA A 103 -10.02 -17.28 14.56
N VAL A 104 -9.45 -16.26 13.90
CA VAL A 104 -9.94 -14.87 13.96
C VAL A 104 -11.39 -14.77 13.49
N VAL A 105 -11.73 -15.37 12.34
CA VAL A 105 -13.12 -15.38 11.86
C VAL A 105 -14.06 -16.05 12.88
N ARG A 106 -13.64 -17.14 13.53
CA ARG A 106 -14.43 -17.77 14.60
C ARG A 106 -14.61 -16.83 15.82
N GLN A 107 -13.61 -16.04 16.19
CA GLN A 107 -13.76 -15.03 17.25
C GLN A 107 -14.75 -13.93 16.86
N LEU A 108 -14.72 -13.47 15.61
CA LEU A 108 -15.71 -12.51 15.08
C LEU A 108 -17.13 -13.09 15.14
N LEU A 109 -17.30 -14.36 14.77
CA LEU A 109 -18.60 -15.06 14.80
C LEU A 109 -19.15 -15.23 16.23
N GLN A 110 -18.30 -15.25 17.26
CA GLN A 110 -18.73 -15.26 18.67
C GLN A 110 -19.38 -13.94 19.11
N LYS A 111 -19.30 -12.88 18.30
CA LYS A 111 -19.93 -11.57 18.53
C LYS A 111 -21.04 -11.31 17.49
N PRO A 112 -22.16 -12.07 17.51
CA PRO A 112 -23.15 -12.03 16.43
C PRO A 112 -23.86 -10.68 16.27
N THR A 113 -23.91 -9.85 17.32
CA THR A 113 -24.46 -8.49 17.23
C THR A 113 -23.54 -7.50 16.52
N ALA A 114 -22.23 -7.78 16.48
CA ALA A 114 -21.24 -6.99 15.75
C ALA A 114 -21.14 -7.47 14.29
N ARG A 115 -22.10 -7.05 13.46
CA ARG A 115 -22.14 -7.40 12.02
C ARG A 115 -21.08 -6.67 11.18
N VAL A 116 -20.54 -5.57 11.71
CA VAL A 116 -19.52 -4.75 11.04
C VAL A 116 -18.14 -5.13 11.57
N ALA A 117 -17.21 -5.41 10.66
CA ALA A 117 -15.82 -5.71 10.97
C ALA A 117 -14.90 -4.66 10.35
N VAL A 118 -14.20 -3.91 11.20
CA VAL A 118 -13.27 -2.84 10.83
C VAL A 118 -11.87 -3.43 10.64
N LEU A 119 -11.28 -3.21 9.48
CA LEU A 119 -10.03 -3.85 9.07
C LEU A 119 -8.90 -2.82 8.89
N PHE A 120 -7.85 -2.96 9.71
CA PHE A 120 -6.57 -2.26 9.55
C PHE A 120 -5.48 -3.25 9.17
N LEU A 121 -5.60 -3.79 7.95
CA LEU A 121 -4.83 -4.94 7.46
C LEU A 121 -3.94 -4.60 6.28
N ARG A 122 -2.77 -5.25 6.20
CA ARG A 122 -1.98 -5.30 4.97
C ARG A 122 -2.74 -6.04 3.87
N SER A 123 -2.40 -5.77 2.61
CA SER A 123 -3.04 -6.38 1.43
C SER A 123 -3.06 -7.92 1.48
N ASP A 124 -1.94 -8.54 1.87
CA ASP A 124 -1.84 -9.99 1.97
C ASP A 124 -2.67 -10.57 3.13
N ASP A 125 -2.64 -9.91 4.30
CA ASP A 125 -3.43 -10.32 5.45
C ASP A 125 -4.94 -10.16 5.18
N ALA A 126 -5.36 -9.11 4.46
CA ALA A 126 -6.75 -8.89 4.05
C ALA A 126 -7.24 -10.00 3.11
N ARG A 127 -6.43 -10.38 2.11
CA ARG A 127 -6.75 -11.48 1.20
C ARG A 127 -6.92 -12.80 1.93
N GLU A 128 -6.02 -13.12 2.85
CA GLU A 128 -6.10 -14.36 3.64
C GLU A 128 -7.31 -14.37 4.59
N LEU A 129 -7.64 -13.22 5.21
CA LEU A 129 -8.81 -13.11 6.07
C LEU A 129 -10.12 -13.31 5.28
N ILE A 130 -10.25 -12.68 4.11
CA ILE A 130 -11.43 -12.85 3.25
C ILE A 130 -11.55 -14.29 2.74
N ALA A 131 -10.44 -14.91 2.34
CA ALA A 131 -10.43 -16.32 1.99
C ALA A 131 -10.82 -17.22 3.18
N ALA A 132 -10.45 -16.87 4.42
CA ALA A 132 -10.86 -17.61 5.62
C ALA A 132 -12.35 -17.46 5.92
N ALA A 133 -12.89 -16.25 5.77
CA ALA A 133 -14.31 -15.98 5.94
C ALA A 133 -15.15 -16.79 4.93
N ALA A 134 -14.70 -16.85 3.66
CA ALA A 134 -15.37 -17.60 2.61
C ALA A 134 -15.44 -19.11 2.93
N ARG A 135 -14.33 -19.70 3.41
CA ARG A 135 -14.28 -21.12 3.80
C ARG A 135 -15.22 -21.48 4.94
N LEU A 136 -15.42 -20.54 5.85
CA LEU A 136 -16.32 -20.69 6.99
C LEU A 136 -17.75 -20.23 6.68
N ASN A 137 -18.03 -19.83 5.43
CA ASN A 137 -19.29 -19.24 4.99
C ASN A 137 -19.75 -18.10 5.92
N ALA A 138 -18.79 -17.30 6.37
CA ALA A 138 -19.01 -16.18 7.27
C ALA A 138 -19.17 -14.88 6.48
N SER A 139 -20.22 -14.11 6.79
CA SER A 139 -20.51 -12.84 6.15
C SER A 139 -20.51 -11.72 7.19
N PHE A 140 -19.81 -10.64 6.85
CA PHE A 140 -19.71 -9.42 7.64
C PHE A 140 -19.76 -8.23 6.69
N LEU A 141 -20.19 -7.08 7.21
CA LEU A 141 -19.98 -5.81 6.52
C LEU A 141 -18.56 -5.32 6.82
N TRP A 142 -17.67 -5.43 5.84
CA TRP A 142 -16.26 -5.04 6.00
C TRP A 142 -16.10 -3.54 5.84
N VAL A 143 -15.36 -2.91 6.75
CA VAL A 143 -14.92 -1.50 6.64
C VAL A 143 -13.40 -1.47 6.69
N ALA A 144 -12.74 -1.36 5.55
CA ALA A 144 -11.29 -1.56 5.43
C ALA A 144 -10.50 -0.30 5.08
N SER A 145 -9.27 -0.22 5.59
CA SER A 145 -8.25 0.78 5.24
C SER A 145 -7.62 0.53 3.85
N ASP A 146 -6.71 1.41 3.43
CA ASP A 146 -6.06 1.40 2.11
C ASP A 146 -5.14 0.20 1.85
N GLY A 147 -4.76 -0.52 2.91
CA GLY A 147 -4.10 -1.82 2.77
C GLY A 147 -4.97 -2.82 2.01
N TRP A 148 -6.30 -2.75 2.16
CA TRP A 148 -7.22 -3.36 1.19
C TRP A 148 -7.40 -2.42 -0.01
N GLY A 149 -7.89 -1.20 0.23
CA GLY A 149 -8.13 -0.22 -0.82
C GLY A 149 -9.09 -0.72 -1.90
N ALA A 150 -8.82 -0.36 -3.16
CA ALA A 150 -9.64 -0.72 -4.32
C ALA A 150 -9.07 -1.92 -5.11
N GLN A 151 -8.39 -2.85 -4.43
CA GLN A 151 -7.70 -3.95 -5.10
C GLN A 151 -8.62 -5.16 -5.37
N GLU A 152 -8.95 -5.42 -6.64
CA GLU A 152 -9.70 -6.63 -7.04
C GLU A 152 -8.96 -7.93 -6.69
N SER A 153 -7.63 -7.89 -6.67
CA SER A 153 -6.78 -9.04 -6.35
C SER A 153 -6.99 -9.59 -4.94
N ILE A 154 -7.54 -8.80 -4.01
CA ILE A 154 -7.86 -9.21 -2.64
C ILE A 154 -9.13 -10.06 -2.60
N VAL A 155 -10.13 -9.70 -3.42
CA VAL A 155 -11.45 -10.37 -3.42
C VAL A 155 -11.55 -11.51 -4.42
N LYS A 156 -10.61 -11.61 -5.37
CA LYS A 156 -10.62 -12.63 -6.44
C LYS A 156 -10.82 -14.05 -5.89
N GLY A 157 -11.90 -14.71 -6.34
CA GLY A 157 -12.34 -16.05 -5.93
C GLY A 157 -13.15 -16.10 -4.63
N ASN A 158 -13.39 -14.95 -3.99
CA ASN A 158 -14.16 -14.80 -2.75
C ASN A 158 -15.08 -13.57 -2.82
N GLU A 159 -15.55 -13.22 -4.03
CA GLU A 159 -16.26 -11.98 -4.32
C GLU A 159 -17.52 -11.83 -3.48
N PHE A 160 -18.31 -12.91 -3.36
CA PHE A 160 -19.54 -12.93 -2.56
C PHE A 160 -19.31 -12.66 -1.07
N THR A 161 -18.17 -13.11 -0.53
CA THR A 161 -17.81 -12.90 0.89
C THR A 161 -17.47 -11.43 1.17
N ALA A 162 -16.94 -10.73 0.16
CA ALA A 162 -16.57 -9.32 0.24
C ALA A 162 -17.66 -8.38 -0.28
N ASP A 163 -18.80 -8.92 -0.74
CA ASP A 163 -19.87 -8.13 -1.31
C ASP A 163 -20.42 -7.10 -0.30
N GLY A 164 -20.65 -5.88 -0.78
CA GLY A 164 -21.05 -4.74 0.06
C GLY A 164 -19.96 -4.14 0.95
N ALA A 165 -18.70 -4.60 0.88
CA ALA A 165 -17.59 -4.01 1.62
C ALA A 165 -17.41 -2.51 1.32
N ILE A 166 -17.10 -1.73 2.37
CA ILE A 166 -16.68 -0.33 2.25
C ILE A 166 -15.18 -0.28 2.47
N THR A 167 -14.42 0.19 1.48
CA THR A 167 -12.97 0.36 1.61
C THR A 167 -12.58 1.82 1.43
N LEU A 168 -11.52 2.23 2.11
CA LEU A 168 -10.93 3.55 1.95
C LEU A 168 -9.65 3.44 1.15
N GLU A 169 -9.37 4.48 0.38
CA GLU A 169 -8.14 4.64 -0.36
C GLU A 169 -7.71 6.11 -0.31
N LEU A 170 -6.42 6.36 -0.51
CA LEU A 170 -5.91 7.72 -0.68
C LEU A 170 -6.49 8.35 -1.94
N ALA A 171 -7.04 9.55 -1.81
CA ALA A 171 -7.55 10.29 -2.95
C ALA A 171 -6.41 10.61 -3.94
N ALA A 172 -6.52 10.05 -5.15
CA ALA A 172 -5.55 10.21 -6.21
C ALA A 172 -6.24 10.37 -7.56
N HIS A 173 -5.52 10.92 -8.52
CA HIS A 173 -5.97 11.01 -9.92
C HIS A 173 -5.08 10.14 -10.80
N PRO A 174 -5.65 9.42 -11.78
CA PRO A 174 -4.86 8.67 -12.75
C PRO A 174 -3.89 9.59 -13.50
N ILE A 175 -2.73 9.06 -13.89
CA ILE A 175 -1.75 9.76 -14.75
C ILE A 175 -1.83 9.14 -16.15
N PRO A 176 -2.55 9.77 -17.11
CA PRO A 176 -2.78 9.17 -18.43
C PRO A 176 -1.50 8.84 -19.20
N GLU A 177 -0.45 9.65 -19.02
CA GLU A 177 0.87 9.44 -19.62
C GLU A 177 1.52 8.16 -19.10
N PHE A 178 1.38 7.88 -17.79
CA PHE A 178 1.86 6.63 -17.21
C PHE A 178 1.09 5.44 -17.76
N ASN A 179 -0.23 5.56 -17.90
CA ASN A 179 -1.06 4.49 -18.46
C ASN A 179 -0.62 4.15 -19.89
N ARG A 180 -0.40 5.15 -20.74
CA ARG A 180 0.13 4.96 -22.09
C ARG A 180 1.50 4.28 -22.04
N TYR A 181 2.41 4.79 -21.22
CA TYR A 181 3.74 4.20 -21.04
C TYR A 181 3.66 2.71 -20.65
N PHE A 182 2.87 2.37 -19.63
CA PHE A 182 2.77 0.99 -19.12
C PHE A 182 2.17 0.03 -20.16
N GLN A 183 1.19 0.50 -20.93
CA GLN A 183 0.57 -0.27 -22.03
C GLN A 183 1.53 -0.57 -23.18
N THR A 184 2.57 0.26 -23.38
CA THR A 184 3.60 -0.02 -24.40
C THR A 184 4.63 -1.07 -24.00
N LEU A 185 4.67 -1.50 -22.73
CA LEU A 185 5.70 -2.40 -22.24
C LEU A 185 5.43 -3.85 -22.66
N THR A 186 6.44 -4.49 -23.23
CA THR A 186 6.43 -5.90 -23.60
C THR A 186 7.74 -6.58 -23.15
N PRO A 187 7.79 -7.92 -23.05
CA PRO A 187 9.03 -8.63 -22.73
C PRO A 187 10.17 -8.36 -23.72
N LEU A 188 9.84 -7.90 -24.94
CA LEU A 188 10.78 -7.58 -26.01
C LEU A 188 11.41 -6.18 -25.89
N ASN A 189 10.74 -5.22 -25.25
CA ASN A 189 11.25 -3.85 -25.16
C ASN A 189 11.64 -3.42 -23.74
N ASN A 190 11.23 -4.17 -22.71
CA ASN A 190 11.42 -3.80 -21.31
C ASN A 190 12.49 -4.65 -20.60
N HIS A 191 13.69 -4.75 -21.18
CA HIS A 191 14.78 -5.54 -20.61
C HIS A 191 15.40 -4.94 -19.34
N ARG A 192 15.18 -3.64 -19.10
CA ARG A 192 15.70 -2.95 -17.91
C ARG A 192 15.06 -3.40 -16.60
N ASN A 193 13.84 -3.96 -16.66
CA ASN A 193 13.14 -4.47 -15.49
C ASN A 193 13.33 -6.00 -15.41
N PRO A 194 14.19 -6.50 -14.49
CA PRO A 194 14.49 -7.93 -14.42
C PRO A 194 13.30 -8.79 -14.00
N TRP A 195 12.27 -8.19 -13.37
CA TRP A 195 11.06 -8.90 -12.93
C TRP A 195 9.95 -8.92 -13.99
N PHE A 196 10.16 -8.28 -15.15
CA PHE A 196 9.06 -8.09 -16.12
C PHE A 196 8.63 -9.39 -16.81
N LYS A 197 9.54 -10.34 -16.98
CA LYS A 197 9.21 -11.66 -17.55
C LYS A 197 8.29 -12.45 -16.62
N ASP A 198 8.67 -12.57 -15.34
CA ASP A 198 7.86 -13.25 -14.32
C ASP A 198 6.48 -12.61 -14.17
N PHE A 199 6.43 -11.27 -14.17
CA PHE A 199 5.18 -10.52 -14.19
C PHE A 199 4.31 -10.88 -15.39
N TRP A 200 4.89 -10.94 -16.60
CA TRP A 200 4.16 -11.25 -17.83
C TRP A 200 3.56 -12.66 -17.79
N GLU A 201 4.37 -13.65 -17.42
CA GLU A 201 3.97 -15.05 -17.30
C GLU A 201 2.92 -15.29 -16.19
N GLN A 202 2.98 -14.50 -15.11
CA GLN A 202 1.97 -14.54 -14.05
C GLN A 202 0.68 -13.84 -14.46
N LYS A 203 0.76 -12.69 -15.12
CA LYS A 203 -0.42 -11.92 -15.55
C LYS A 203 -1.23 -12.68 -16.61
N PHE A 204 -0.55 -13.21 -17.63
CA PHE A 204 -1.19 -13.87 -18.77
C PHE A 204 -1.23 -15.40 -18.64
N GLN A 205 -0.75 -15.96 -17.53
CA GLN A 205 -0.77 -17.41 -17.27
C GLN A 205 -0.11 -18.23 -18.40
N CYS A 206 0.99 -17.72 -18.95
CA CYS A 206 1.73 -18.32 -20.06
C CYS A 206 3.23 -18.48 -19.72
N SER A 207 4.01 -19.07 -20.63
CA SER A 207 5.46 -19.24 -20.51
C SER A 207 6.18 -18.64 -21.72
N LEU A 208 7.24 -17.87 -21.48
CA LEU A 208 8.11 -17.27 -22.49
C LEU A 208 9.27 -18.20 -22.91
N GLY A 209 9.28 -19.46 -22.43
CA GLY A 209 10.29 -20.46 -22.79
C GLY A 209 11.65 -20.28 -22.08
N SER A 210 11.74 -19.44 -21.05
CA SER A 210 12.92 -19.35 -20.19
C SER A 210 12.86 -20.45 -19.12
N ALA A 211 13.88 -21.31 -19.09
CA ALA A 211 14.03 -22.46 -18.19
C ALA A 211 14.29 -22.10 -16.71
N SER A 212 13.60 -21.10 -16.16
CA SER A 212 13.68 -20.76 -14.73
C SER A 212 12.53 -21.41 -13.96
N ALA A 213 12.86 -22.58 -13.41
CA ALA A 213 12.15 -23.34 -12.38
C ALA A 213 10.86 -24.04 -12.82
N ALA A 214 11.02 -25.34 -13.10
CA ALA A 214 10.02 -26.36 -12.84
C ALA A 214 9.64 -26.35 -11.34
N GLY A 215 8.78 -25.41 -10.94
CA GLY A 215 7.99 -25.50 -9.71
C GLY A 215 6.84 -26.46 -9.93
N ALA A 216 6.45 -27.19 -8.89
CA ALA A 216 5.44 -28.26 -8.87
C ALA A 216 4.01 -27.79 -9.21
N GLY A 217 3.79 -27.31 -10.43
CA GLY A 217 2.52 -26.86 -10.99
C GLY A 217 2.31 -27.38 -12.40
N THR A 218 1.08 -27.24 -12.89
CA THR A 218 0.68 -27.61 -14.25
C THR A 218 1.50 -26.83 -15.30
N PRO A 219 1.93 -27.46 -16.41
CA PRO A 219 2.67 -26.77 -17.47
C PRO A 219 1.84 -25.60 -18.03
N LYS A 220 2.43 -24.39 -18.06
CA LYS A 220 1.79 -23.22 -18.68
C LYS A 220 1.95 -23.28 -20.21
N PRO A 221 0.93 -22.88 -21.00
CA PRO A 221 1.06 -22.79 -22.45
C PRO A 221 2.07 -21.71 -22.87
N PRO A 222 2.63 -21.78 -24.08
CA PRO A 222 3.47 -20.71 -24.61
C PRO A 222 2.69 -19.39 -24.69
N CYS A 223 3.36 -18.26 -24.43
CA CYS A 223 2.75 -16.94 -24.58
C CYS A 223 2.47 -16.62 -26.05
N ASP A 224 1.25 -16.15 -26.32
CA ASP A 224 0.89 -15.62 -27.63
C ASP A 224 1.69 -14.32 -27.91
N PRO A 225 2.38 -14.20 -29.06
CA PRO A 225 3.11 -13.00 -29.45
C PRO A 225 2.25 -11.72 -29.53
N GLU A 226 0.94 -11.83 -29.69
CA GLU A 226 0.02 -10.69 -29.78
C GLU A 226 -0.46 -10.17 -28.41
N LEU A 227 -0.06 -10.82 -27.31
CA LEU A 227 -0.41 -10.36 -25.96
C LEU A 227 0.08 -8.93 -25.72
N ALA A 228 -0.82 -8.11 -25.18
CA ALA A 228 -0.54 -6.72 -24.83
C ALA A 228 -1.19 -6.35 -23.50
N ILE A 229 -0.60 -5.34 -22.85
CA ILE A 229 -1.23 -4.67 -21.73
C ILE A 229 -2.11 -3.57 -22.31
N ASP A 230 -3.42 -3.67 -22.09
CA ASP A 230 -4.38 -2.72 -22.65
C ASP A 230 -5.52 -2.43 -21.67
N LYS A 231 -6.45 -1.57 -22.08
CA LYS A 231 -7.56 -1.11 -21.23
C LYS A 231 -8.49 -2.23 -20.74
N SER A 232 -8.54 -3.37 -21.42
CA SER A 232 -9.39 -4.51 -21.03
C SER A 232 -8.79 -5.33 -19.88
N ASN A 233 -7.47 -5.26 -19.69
CA ASN A 233 -6.76 -6.10 -18.73
C ASN A 233 -5.88 -5.32 -17.75
N PHE A 234 -5.82 -3.99 -17.86
CA PHE A 234 -5.04 -3.13 -16.98
C PHE A 234 -5.86 -1.96 -16.48
N GLU A 235 -5.90 -1.85 -15.16
CA GLU A 235 -6.33 -0.67 -14.43
C GLU A 235 -5.13 -0.12 -13.65
N PRO A 236 -4.90 1.21 -13.67
CA PRO A 236 -3.80 1.80 -12.92
C PRO A 236 -4.00 1.63 -11.41
N GLU A 237 -2.92 1.27 -10.72
CA GLU A 237 -2.92 1.18 -9.26
C GLU A 237 -3.15 2.56 -8.63
N SER A 238 -3.90 2.60 -7.53
CA SER A 238 -4.43 3.83 -6.91
C SER A 238 -3.34 4.80 -6.45
N LYS A 239 -2.13 4.33 -6.15
CA LYS A 239 -1.03 5.11 -5.57
C LYS A 239 0.06 5.49 -6.58
N ILE A 240 -0.10 5.22 -7.87
CA ILE A 240 0.86 5.62 -8.93
C ILE A 240 1.17 7.11 -8.90
N MET A 241 0.16 7.95 -8.64
CA MET A 241 0.35 9.40 -8.51
C MET A 241 1.37 9.75 -7.41
N PHE A 242 1.32 9.05 -6.27
CA PHE A 242 2.23 9.29 -5.16
C PHE A 242 3.65 8.78 -5.44
N VAL A 243 3.80 7.73 -6.26
CA VAL A 243 5.11 7.26 -6.76
C VAL A 243 5.75 8.32 -7.62
N VAL A 244 5.02 8.84 -8.61
CA VAL A 244 5.50 9.91 -9.50
C VAL A 244 5.86 11.15 -8.66
N ASN A 245 4.98 11.59 -7.77
CA ASN A 245 5.23 12.74 -6.92
C ASN A 245 6.45 12.54 -6.00
N ALA A 246 6.70 11.33 -5.50
CA ALA A 246 7.86 11.07 -4.64
C ALA A 246 9.17 11.21 -5.41
N VAL A 247 9.24 10.65 -6.64
CA VAL A 247 10.41 10.79 -7.51
C VAL A 247 10.62 12.25 -7.92
N TYR A 248 9.55 12.93 -8.32
CA TYR A 248 9.62 14.35 -8.69
C TYR A 248 10.01 15.24 -7.52
N ALA A 249 9.54 14.95 -6.30
CA ALA A 249 9.94 15.69 -5.12
C ALA A 249 11.45 15.61 -4.87
N MET A 250 12.04 14.41 -4.99
CA MET A 250 13.49 14.25 -4.90
C MET A 250 14.22 14.98 -6.03
N ALA A 251 13.73 14.87 -7.27
CA ALA A 251 14.32 15.54 -8.42
C ALA A 251 14.30 17.08 -8.27
N HIS A 252 13.19 17.65 -7.82
CA HIS A 252 13.06 19.09 -7.55
C HIS A 252 13.99 19.55 -6.42
N ALA A 253 14.14 18.77 -5.35
CA ALA A 253 15.07 19.10 -4.28
C ALA A 253 16.52 19.12 -4.77
N LEU A 254 16.94 18.07 -5.48
CA LEU A 254 18.28 17.99 -6.09
C LEU A 254 18.51 19.10 -7.11
N HIS A 255 17.51 19.43 -7.93
CA HIS A 255 17.61 20.52 -8.91
C HIS A 255 17.79 21.88 -8.23
N ARG A 256 17.03 22.18 -7.17
CA ARG A 256 17.19 23.43 -6.40
C ARG A 256 18.56 23.48 -5.71
N MET A 257 19.03 22.36 -5.16
CA MET A 257 20.36 22.25 -4.58
C MET A 257 21.45 22.49 -5.63
N GLN A 258 21.31 21.92 -6.82
CA GLN A 258 22.22 22.13 -7.95
C GLN A 258 22.27 23.59 -8.37
N ARG A 259 21.13 24.25 -8.53
CA ARG A 259 21.09 25.68 -8.88
C ARG A 259 21.71 26.56 -7.79
N SER A 260 21.59 26.15 -6.52
CA SER A 260 22.16 26.89 -5.39
C SER A 260 23.67 26.71 -5.25
N LEU A 261 24.21 25.52 -5.52
CA LEU A 261 25.61 25.19 -5.27
C LEU A 261 26.49 25.24 -6.52
N CYS A 262 25.90 25.11 -7.71
CA CYS A 262 26.60 25.00 -8.99
C CYS A 262 26.16 26.11 -9.98
N ALA A 263 26.13 27.36 -9.53
CA ALA A 263 25.54 28.49 -10.26
C ALA A 263 26.01 28.68 -11.73
N ASN A 264 27.25 28.28 -12.05
CA ASN A 264 27.86 28.53 -13.36
C ASN A 264 27.66 27.39 -14.38
N THR A 265 26.96 26.30 -14.02
CA THR A 265 26.78 25.16 -14.92
C THR A 265 25.43 24.48 -14.68
N THR A 266 24.97 23.68 -15.65
CA THR A 266 23.84 22.74 -15.47
C THR A 266 24.31 21.33 -15.06
N ARG A 267 25.62 21.14 -14.94
CA ARG A 267 26.26 19.87 -14.57
C ARG A 267 26.41 19.77 -13.05
N LEU A 268 26.75 18.58 -12.59
CA LEU A 268 27.17 18.36 -11.21
C LEU A 268 28.57 18.99 -11.02
N CYS A 269 28.69 19.94 -10.09
CA CYS A 269 29.96 20.57 -9.74
C CYS A 269 30.62 19.89 -8.53
N GLU A 270 31.87 20.24 -8.23
CA GLU A 270 32.62 19.69 -7.09
C GLU A 270 31.86 19.77 -5.76
N ALA A 271 31.14 20.87 -5.51
CA ALA A 271 30.35 21.07 -4.29
C ALA A 271 29.17 20.08 -4.11
N MET A 272 28.84 19.31 -5.15
CA MET A 272 27.78 18.28 -5.11
C MET A 272 28.27 16.86 -5.38
N ARG A 273 29.58 16.63 -5.54
CA ARG A 273 30.12 15.27 -5.69
C ARG A 273 29.85 14.40 -4.46
N SER A 274 29.93 14.99 -3.28
CA SER A 274 29.49 14.39 -2.02
C SER A 274 28.36 15.23 -1.44
N LEU A 275 27.14 14.71 -1.48
CA LEU A 275 25.96 15.43 -1.02
C LEU A 275 25.90 15.45 0.51
N ASP A 276 25.76 16.63 1.07
CA ASP A 276 25.29 16.78 2.45
C ASP A 276 23.80 16.40 2.51
N GLY A 277 23.53 15.16 2.94
CA GLY A 277 22.18 14.64 3.02
C GLY A 277 21.31 15.36 4.06
N ARG A 278 21.91 15.92 5.13
CA ARG A 278 21.19 16.77 6.09
C ARG A 278 20.68 18.03 5.40
N LYS A 279 21.56 18.68 4.64
CA LYS A 279 21.21 19.89 3.87
C LYS A 279 20.16 19.58 2.81
N LEU A 280 20.34 18.49 2.05
CA LEU A 280 19.37 18.03 1.05
C LEU A 280 17.99 17.84 1.67
N TYR A 281 17.89 17.18 2.82
CA TYR A 281 16.61 16.97 3.50
C TYR A 281 16.00 18.27 4.02
N ARG A 282 16.71 18.99 4.89
CA ARG A 282 16.15 20.14 5.63
C ARG A 282 15.93 21.37 4.76
N ASP A 283 16.90 21.69 3.91
CA ASP A 283 16.91 22.98 3.21
C ASP A 283 16.20 22.88 1.86
N PHE A 284 16.22 21.71 1.22
CA PHE A 284 15.67 21.53 -0.12
C PHE A 284 14.41 20.67 -0.13
N LEU A 285 14.47 19.43 0.38
CA LEU A 285 13.37 18.45 0.26
C LEU A 285 12.08 18.91 0.94
N LEU A 286 12.18 19.40 2.19
CA LEU A 286 11.01 19.88 2.95
C LEU A 286 10.38 21.17 2.38
N HIS A 287 11.06 21.86 1.47
CA HIS A 287 10.60 23.10 0.85
C HIS A 287 10.17 22.91 -0.62
N VAL A 288 10.07 21.65 -1.08
CA VAL A 288 9.60 21.35 -2.43
C VAL A 288 8.10 21.64 -2.56
N ASN A 289 7.76 22.41 -3.59
CA ASN A 289 6.40 22.59 -4.08
C ASN A 289 6.49 22.61 -5.61
N PHE A 290 5.65 21.83 -6.27
CA PHE A 290 5.48 21.77 -7.72
C PHE A 290 4.00 21.57 -8.03
N ARG A 291 3.58 22.12 -9.17
CA ARG A 291 2.21 22.00 -9.68
C ARG A 291 2.04 20.71 -10.46
#